data_AF-A0A2V8Z4D4-F1
#
_entry.id   AF-A0A2V8Z4D4-F1
#
_cell.length_a   1.000
_cell.length_b   1.000
_cell.length_c   1.000
_cell.angle_alpha   90.00
_cell.angle_beta   90.00
_cell.angle_gamma   90.00
#
_symmetry.space_group_name_H-M   'P 1'
#
loop_
_entity.id
_entity.type
_entity.pdbx_description
1 polymer ?
#
loop_
_entity_poly.entity_id
_entity_poly.type
_entity_poly.pdbx_seq_one_letter_code
_entity_poly.pdbx_strand_id
1 'polypeptide(L)' 'MLRAVLSINECEAVVKQHPATYVGEDFPRLGKDFPTGQDFAVIRFHAEEKTAAWRPGYYRVDSDLSKLNESLLALSR' A
#
# COMPACT_ATOMS: atom_id res chain seq x y z
N MET A 1 0.32 0.36 15.40
CA MET A 1 0.16 1.58 14.58
C MET A 1 1.38 1.66 13.67
N LEU A 2 1.32 1.08 12.47
CA LEU A 2 2.44 1.07 11.53
C LEU A 2 2.17 2.16 10.49
N ARG A 3 2.81 3.32 10.67
CA ARG A 3 2.85 4.38 9.65
C ARG A 3 4.30 4.45 9.16
N ALA A 4 4.64 3.59 8.21
CA ALA A 4 5.93 3.63 7.53
C ALA A 4 5.83 4.61 6.35
N VAL A 5 6.78 5.53 6.25
CA VAL A 5 7.00 6.30 5.03
C VAL A 5 8.03 5.50 4.23
N LEU A 6 7.63 5.04 3.05
CA LEU A 6 8.47 4.23 2.17
C LEU A 6 8.87 5.07 0.96
N SER A 7 10.09 4.86 0.49
CA SER A 7 10.52 5.39 -0.79
C SER A 7 9.77 4.70 -1.93
N ILE A 8 9.67 5.35 -3.10
CA ILE A 8 9.00 4.78 -4.28
C ILE A 8 9.58 3.39 -4.64
N ASN A 9 10.90 3.23 -4.57
CA ASN A 9 11.56 1.94 -4.84
C ASN A 9 11.14 0.84 -3.85
N GLU A 10 10.93 1.19 -2.57
CA GLU A 10 10.45 0.27 -1.56
C GLU A 10 8.99 -0.09 -1.81
N CYS A 11 8.16 0.88 -2.19
CA CYS A 11 6.80 0.62 -2.64
C CYS A 11 6.77 -0.35 -3.84
N GLU A 12 7.62 -0.15 -4.86
CA GLU A 12 7.70 -1.06 -6.00
C GLU A 12 8.13 -2.48 -5.59
N ALA A 13 9.05 -2.61 -4.62
CA ALA A 13 9.47 -3.91 -4.09
C ALA A 13 8.33 -4.61 -3.31
N VAL A 14 7.59 -3.85 -2.49
CA VAL A 14 6.42 -4.34 -1.77
C VAL A 14 5.34 -4.80 -2.75
N VAL A 15 5.02 -4.01 -3.78
CA VAL A 15 3.95 -4.36 -4.71
C VAL A 15 4.30 -5.55 -5.62
N LYS A 16 5.58 -5.79 -5.89
CA LYS A 16 6.03 -7.02 -6.57
C LYS A 16 5.72 -8.29 -5.78
N GLN A 17 5.72 -8.20 -4.44
CA GLN A 17 5.44 -9.34 -3.56
C GLN A 17 3.97 -9.42 -3.16
N HIS A 18 3.33 -8.25 -3.03
CA HIS A 18 1.97 -8.09 -2.54
C HIS A 18 1.18 -7.23 -3.52
N PRO A 19 0.32 -7.82 -4.37
CA PRO A 19 -0.35 -7.07 -5.43
C PRO A 19 -1.17 -5.92 -4.84
N ALA A 20 -1.01 -4.74 -5.45
CA ALA A 20 -1.73 -3.54 -5.06
C ALA A 20 -2.77 -3.14 -6.11
N THR A 21 -3.95 -2.78 -5.64
CA THR A 21 -5.07 -2.34 -6.49
C THR A 21 -5.35 -0.87 -6.23
N TYR A 22 -5.43 -0.07 -7.29
CA TYR A 22 -5.82 1.34 -7.17
C TYR A 22 -7.29 1.46 -6.73
N VAL A 23 -7.54 2.21 -5.66
CA VAL A 23 -8.90 2.37 -5.08
C VAL A 23 -9.47 3.78 -5.23
N GLY A 24 -8.68 4.72 -5.76
CA GLY A 24 -9.13 6.10 -6.01
C GLY A 24 -8.34 7.15 -5.23
N GLU A 25 -8.76 8.41 -5.35
CA GLU A 25 -8.11 9.54 -4.68
C GLU A 25 -8.63 9.76 -3.26
N ASP A 26 -9.74 9.13 -2.90
CA ASP A 26 -10.33 9.18 -1.57
C ASP A 26 -9.84 8.03 -0.69
N PHE A 27 -9.72 8.31 0.61
CA PHE A 27 -9.33 7.27 1.55
C PHE A 27 -10.40 6.17 1.57
N PRO A 28 -10.00 4.90 1.41
CA PRO A 28 -10.95 3.79 1.34
C PRO A 28 -11.85 3.72 2.57
N ARG A 29 -13.17 3.66 2.37
CA ARG A 29 -14.14 3.55 3.47
C ARG A 29 -14.32 2.08 3.83
N LEU A 30 -14.06 1.76 5.09
CA LEU A 30 -14.31 0.43 5.66
C LEU A 30 -15.79 0.06 5.49
N GLY A 31 -16.04 -1.08 4.82
CA GLY A 31 -17.37 -1.71 4.75
C GLY A 31 -18.15 -1.58 3.44
N LYS A 32 -17.79 -0.67 2.51
CA LYS A 32 -18.44 -0.60 1.19
C LYS A 32 -17.57 -1.13 0.06
N ASP A 33 -16.26 -0.87 0.15
CA ASP A 33 -15.27 -1.25 -0.86
C ASP A 33 -14.38 -2.43 -0.38
N PHE A 34 -14.59 -2.90 0.85
CA PHE A 34 -13.70 -3.87 1.52
C PHE A 34 -14.53 -4.97 2.21
N PRO A 35 -14.31 -6.26 1.87
CA PRO A 35 -14.92 -7.36 2.60
C PRO A 35 -14.44 -7.34 4.05
N THR A 36 -15.40 -7.29 4.97
CA THR A 36 -15.18 -7.33 6.42
C THR A 36 -14.58 -8.69 6.80
N GLY A 37 -13.31 -8.71 7.21
CA GLY A 37 -12.68 -9.91 7.77
C GLY A 37 -11.25 -10.20 7.30
N GLN A 38 -10.67 -9.40 6.41
CA GLN A 38 -9.29 -9.57 5.98
C GLN A 38 -8.51 -8.28 6.26
N ASP A 39 -7.38 -8.42 6.96
CA ASP A 39 -6.48 -7.30 7.17
C ASP A 39 -5.88 -6.86 5.83
N PHE A 40 -5.73 -5.54 5.66
CA PHE A 40 -5.17 -4.95 4.46
C PHE A 40 -4.34 -3.72 4.82
N ALA A 41 -3.42 -3.37 3.91
CA ALA A 41 -2.70 -2.11 4.00
C ALA A 41 -3.11 -1.15 2.89
N VAL A 42 -2.90 0.14 3.16
CA VAL A 42 -3.17 1.20 2.20
C VAL A 42 -1.89 1.97 1.96
N ILE A 43 -1.49 2.06 0.69
CA ILE A 43 -0.40 2.92 0.24
C ILE A 43 -1.02 4.18 -0.33
N ARG A 44 -0.50 5.35 0.07
CA ARG A 44 -0.89 6.64 -0.49
C ARG A 44 0.26 7.18 -1.33
N PHE A 45 -0.02 7.56 -2.56
CA PHE A 45 0.88 8.34 -3.41
C PHE A 45 0.32 9.75 -3.54
N HIS A 46 1.12 10.75 -3.18
CA HIS A 46 0.81 12.16 -3.37
C HIS A 46 1.07 12.58 -4.82
N ALA A 47 0.35 13.59 -5.31
CA ALA A 47 0.55 14.12 -6.66
C ALA A 47 1.96 14.73 -6.86
N GLU A 48 2.59 15.14 -5.76
CA GLU A 48 3.96 15.66 -5.72
C GLU A 48 5.01 14.56 -5.90
N GLU A 49 4.66 13.31 -5.58
CA GLU A 49 5.49 12.14 -5.83
C GLU A 49 5.40 11.79 -7.32
N LYS A 50 6.21 12.47 -8.13
CA LYS A 50 6.29 12.22 -9.57
C LYS A 50 6.84 10.81 -9.83
N THR A 51 5.95 9.85 -10.01
CA THR A 51 6.29 8.52 -10.49
C THR A 51 5.59 8.30 -11.84
N ALA A 52 6.31 7.75 -12.83
CA ALA A 52 5.70 7.46 -14.13
C ALA A 52 4.76 6.23 -14.08
N ALA A 53 4.92 5.37 -13.07
CA ALA A 53 4.22 4.09 -12.94
C ALA A 53 2.97 4.17 -12.05
N TRP A 54 2.96 5.06 -11.04
CA TRP A 54 1.90 5.15 -10.05
C TRP A 54 1.11 6.44 -10.22
N ARG A 55 -0.21 6.28 -10.32
CA ARG A 55 -1.16 7.38 -10.28
C ARG A 55 -1.28 7.89 -8.84
N PRO A 56 -1.38 9.21 -8.63
CA PRO A 56 -1.69 9.77 -7.31
C PRO A 56 -3.00 9.21 -6.76
N GLY A 57 -3.06 9.00 -5.44
CA GLY A 57 -4.22 8.44 -4.76
C GLY A 57 -3.85 7.27 -3.84
N TYR A 58 -4.83 6.44 -3.56
CA TYR A 58 -4.73 5.32 -2.63
C TYR A 58 -4.72 3.99 -3.37
N TYR A 59 -3.89 3.08 -2.88
CA TYR A 59 -3.78 1.71 -3.33
C TYR A 59 -4.00 0.77 -2.15
N ARG A 60 -4.83 -0.23 -2.37
CA ARG A 60 -5.05 -1.32 -1.43
C ARG A 60 -4.02 -2.40 -1.68
N VAL A 61 -3.36 -2.87 -0.64
CA VAL A 61 -2.52 -4.04 -0.66
C VAL A 61 -3.23 -5.14 0.12
N ASP A 62 -3.74 -6.13 -0.61
CA ASP A 62 -4.37 -7.31 -0.05
C ASP A 62 -3.31 -8.33 0.33
N SER A 63 -2.79 -8.19 1.54
CA SER A 63 -1.84 -9.14 2.10
C SER A 63 -1.94 -9.21 3.61
N ASP A 64 -1.51 -10.36 4.15
CA ASP A 64 -1.38 -10.57 5.58
C ASP A 64 -0.46 -9.50 6.18
N LEU A 65 -0.94 -8.78 7.20
CA LEU A 65 -0.17 -7.70 7.82
C LEU A 65 1.16 -8.17 8.39
N SER A 66 1.26 -9.44 8.81
CA SER A 66 2.51 -10.03 9.32
C SER A 66 3.51 -10.16 8.17
N LYS A 67 3.08 -10.70 7.02
CA LYS A 67 3.93 -10.85 5.83
C LYS A 67 4.33 -9.50 5.25
N LEU A 68 3.40 -8.55 5.21
CA LEU A 68 3.71 -7.20 4.79
C LEU A 68 4.76 -6.57 5.72
N ASN A 69 4.59 -6.71 7.04
CA ASN A 69 5.54 -6.21 8.01
C ASN A 69 6.93 -6.87 7.86
N GLU A 70 7.00 -8.18 7.59
CA GLU A 70 8.27 -8.86 7.27
C GLU A 70 8.93 -8.28 6.01
N SER A 71 8.16 -8.07 4.94
CA SER A 71 8.68 -7.43 3.70
C SER A 71 9.18 -6.01 3.97
N LEU A 72 8.47 -5.22 4.77
CA LEU A 72 8.88 -3.87 5.14
C LEU A 72 10.16 -3.87 6.00
N LEU A 73 10.26 -4.78 6.97
CA LEU A 73 11.46 -4.96 7.79
C LEU A 73 12.66 -5.41 6.97
N ALA A 74 12.45 -6.23 5.94
CA ALA A 74 13.51 -6.64 5.02
C ALA A 74 14.02 -5.50 4.14
N LEU A 75 13.18 -4.49 3.86
CA LEU A 75 13.54 -3.31 3.07
C LEU A 75 14.26 -2.22 3.88
N SER A 76 13.96 -2.11 5.18
CA SER A 76 14.64 -1.18 6.10
C SER A 76 16.05 -1.63 6.55
N ARG A 77 16.57 -2.74 6.01
CA ARG A 77 17.81 -3.38 6.44
C ARG A 77 18.90 -3.25 5.39
#